data_AF-A0A2D0HRD1-F1
#
_entry.id   AF-A0A2D0HRD1-F1
#
_cell.length_a   1.000
_cell.length_b   1.000
_cell.length_c   1.000
_cell.angle_alpha   90.00
_cell.angle_beta   90.00
_cell.angle_gamma   90.00
#
_symmetry.space_group_name_H-M   'P 1'
#
loop_
_entity.id
_entity.type
_entity.pdbx_description
1 polymer ?
#
loop_
_entity_poly.entity_id
_entity_poly.type
_entity_poly.pdbx_seq_one_letter_code
_entity_poly.pdbx_strand_id
1 'polypeptide(L)'
;MEDLSHDSVNRFLLREQYEPKDLFEEIKPNINLTGGTLSGDDTVIDKPHSDPKITELIGYYYSGRHHRAVKGIQLITLYYTDLSGKSVPINYRIYNKQEGKTKNDYLREMIVEVLAWGLNPKTVTTDTWYSSQKNLKFLKDKGLGFLTGIAKNRSCSVDGKNFTQVQNLEIPEVGLMVYLKNFGQVKVFRKSFKNETYRYYIMYSPEKDALSSIDRAEFQELHSIHWGIECYHRAIKQVCGIDRFMVRTTEAIKTHFFSSIRAFTQLELMRSEELIENWYELQRNLSLQVARDFILEHLKEKLGLSTHSWSSVNA
;
A
#
# COMPACT_ATOMS: atom_id res chain seq x y z
N MET A 1 -22.71 -20.12 -0.48
CA MET A 1 -23.05 -18.67 -0.51
C MET A 1 -24.50 -18.51 -0.98
N GLU A 2 -25.39 -19.45 -0.63
CA GLU A 2 -26.74 -19.55 -1.24
C GLU A 2 -27.74 -18.51 -0.70
N ASP A 3 -27.45 -17.88 0.45
CA ASP A 3 -28.33 -16.87 1.08
C ASP A 3 -27.88 -15.41 0.87
N LEU A 4 -26.86 -15.16 0.04
CA LEU A 4 -26.28 -13.83 -0.11
C LEU A 4 -26.96 -13.07 -1.27
N SER A 5 -28.00 -12.29 -0.95
CA SER A 5 -28.67 -11.43 -1.93
C SER A 5 -27.88 -10.16 -2.25
N HIS A 6 -28.07 -9.60 -3.46
CA HIS A 6 -27.52 -8.29 -3.82
C HIS A 6 -27.91 -7.20 -2.82
N ASP A 7 -29.14 -7.25 -2.32
CA ASP A 7 -29.66 -6.27 -1.37
C ASP A 7 -29.06 -6.41 0.04
N SER A 8 -28.58 -7.60 0.43
CA SER A 8 -27.85 -7.74 1.70
C SER A 8 -26.46 -7.09 1.60
N VAL A 9 -25.78 -7.21 0.46
CA VAL A 9 -24.48 -6.56 0.22
C VAL A 9 -24.59 -5.05 0.21
N ASN A 10 -25.58 -4.48 -0.49
CA ASN A 10 -25.79 -3.03 -0.49
C ASN A 10 -26.15 -2.50 0.90
N ARG A 11 -26.99 -3.21 1.66
CA ARG A 11 -27.30 -2.85 3.04
C ARG A 11 -26.07 -2.90 3.92
N PHE A 12 -25.21 -3.91 3.77
CA PHE A 12 -23.93 -3.99 4.49
C PHE A 12 -23.05 -2.78 4.17
N LEU A 13 -22.83 -2.47 2.89
CA LEU A 13 -21.98 -1.35 2.49
C LEU A 13 -22.47 0.00 3.03
N LEU A 14 -23.78 0.21 3.11
CA LEU A 14 -24.37 1.45 3.61
C LEU A 14 -24.48 1.52 5.13
N ARG A 15 -24.58 0.37 5.81
CA ARG A 15 -24.79 0.29 7.26
C ARG A 15 -23.48 0.33 8.04
N GLU A 16 -22.49 -0.45 7.60
CA GLU A 16 -21.23 -0.55 8.33
C GLU A 16 -20.40 0.72 8.16
N GLN A 17 -19.65 1.07 9.21
CA GLN A 17 -18.77 2.24 9.23
C GLN A 17 -17.43 1.86 9.85
N TYR A 18 -16.68 1.03 9.13
CA TYR A 18 -15.36 0.62 9.59
C TYR A 18 -14.33 1.75 9.45
N GLU A 19 -13.48 1.84 10.46
CA GLU A 19 -12.37 2.77 10.53
C GLU A 19 -11.02 2.05 10.35
N PRO A 20 -9.95 2.78 10.01
CA PRO A 20 -8.61 2.19 9.95
C PRO A 20 -8.15 1.55 11.27
N LYS A 21 -8.68 2.01 12.41
CA LYS A 21 -8.40 1.40 13.71
C LYS A 21 -8.97 -0.02 13.83
N ASP A 22 -10.12 -0.30 13.22
CA ASP A 22 -10.71 -1.65 13.23
C ASP A 22 -9.80 -2.64 12.50
N LEU A 23 -9.22 -2.22 11.38
CA LEU A 23 -8.20 -3.01 10.66
C LEU A 23 -6.98 -3.26 11.56
N PHE A 24 -6.50 -2.22 12.25
CA PHE A 24 -5.35 -2.34 13.13
C PHE A 24 -5.59 -3.31 14.29
N GLU A 25 -6.74 -3.24 14.97
CA GLU A 25 -7.05 -4.15 16.08
C GLU A 25 -7.21 -5.60 15.61
N GLU A 26 -7.71 -5.84 14.39
CA GLU A 26 -7.80 -7.19 13.80
C GLU A 26 -6.42 -7.81 13.54
N ILE A 27 -5.46 -7.02 13.03
CA ILE A 27 -4.12 -7.53 12.67
C ILE A 27 -3.16 -7.60 13.85
N LYS A 28 -3.35 -6.75 14.87
CA LYS A 28 -2.44 -6.57 16.00
C LYS A 28 -1.98 -7.87 16.67
N PRO A 29 -2.84 -8.91 16.87
CA PRO A 29 -2.41 -10.18 17.46
C PRO A 29 -1.45 -11.00 16.58
N ASN A 30 -1.36 -10.68 15.29
CA ASN A 30 -0.67 -11.50 14.29
C ASN A 30 0.74 -10.99 13.93
N ILE A 31 1.13 -9.81 14.42
CA ILE A 31 2.38 -9.11 14.06
C ILE A 31 3.16 -8.65 15.30
N ASN A 32 4.49 -8.57 15.18
CA ASN A 32 5.31 -7.93 16.21
C ASN A 32 5.27 -6.41 16.07
N LEU A 33 4.75 -5.72 17.09
CA LEU A 33 4.56 -4.26 17.07
C LEU A 33 5.84 -3.45 17.25
N THR A 34 6.98 -4.07 17.59
CA THR A 34 8.23 -3.35 17.91
C THR A 34 9.33 -3.62 16.89
N GLY A 35 10.03 -2.56 16.49
CA GLY A 35 11.28 -2.61 15.74
C GLY A 35 11.13 -2.74 14.21
N GLY A 36 9.94 -3.07 13.70
CA GLY A 36 9.72 -3.24 12.26
C GLY A 36 9.79 -1.94 11.44
N THR A 37 9.51 -2.07 10.15
CA THR A 37 9.57 -0.98 9.17
C THR A 37 8.19 -0.59 8.69
N LEU A 38 7.91 0.72 8.72
CA LEU A 38 6.66 1.30 8.28
C LEU A 38 6.82 1.95 6.89
N SER A 39 6.23 1.34 5.87
CA SER A 39 6.25 1.82 4.49
C SER A 39 5.03 2.69 4.19
N GLY A 40 5.27 3.93 3.75
CA GLY A 40 4.24 4.87 3.32
C GLY A 40 4.28 5.09 1.81
N ASP A 41 3.15 4.87 1.15
CA ASP A 41 2.98 5.08 -0.29
C ASP A 41 1.49 5.31 -0.61
N ASP A 42 1.20 5.68 -1.85
CA ASP A 42 -0.16 5.90 -2.32
C ASP A 42 -0.45 5.30 -3.70
N THR A 43 -1.72 5.07 -3.97
CA THR A 43 -2.16 4.55 -5.27
C THR A 43 -3.50 5.14 -5.69
N VAL A 44 -3.68 5.28 -7.01
CA VAL A 44 -4.95 5.72 -7.59
C VAL A 44 -5.78 4.49 -7.98
N ILE A 45 -7.02 4.43 -7.49
CA ILE A 45 -8.05 3.47 -7.88
C ILE A 45 -8.83 4.08 -9.05
N ASP A 46 -8.60 3.57 -10.26
CA ASP A 46 -9.17 4.12 -11.49
C ASP A 46 -10.71 4.03 -11.48
N LYS A 47 -11.38 5.14 -11.80
CA LYS A 47 -12.84 5.21 -11.97
C LYS A 47 -13.19 5.99 -13.23
N PRO A 48 -12.81 5.49 -14.43
CA PRO A 48 -12.94 6.24 -15.68
C PRO A 48 -14.39 6.58 -16.07
N HIS A 49 -15.37 5.81 -15.58
CA HIS A 49 -16.79 5.98 -15.92
C HIS A 49 -17.62 6.68 -14.84
N SER A 50 -17.05 6.98 -13.67
CA SER A 50 -17.79 7.65 -12.59
C SER A 50 -17.89 9.16 -12.81
N ASP A 51 -18.98 9.80 -12.40
CA ASP A 51 -19.06 11.27 -12.39
C ASP A 51 -18.40 11.82 -11.10
N PRO A 52 -17.37 12.69 -11.19
CA PRO A 52 -16.74 13.32 -10.01
C PRO A 52 -17.70 14.13 -9.13
N LYS A 53 -18.89 14.49 -9.61
CA LYS A 53 -19.91 15.20 -8.82
C LYS A 53 -20.67 14.30 -7.85
N ILE A 54 -20.56 12.98 -8.00
CA ILE A 54 -21.30 12.00 -7.20
C ILE A 54 -20.77 11.91 -5.76
N THR A 55 -19.47 12.10 -5.56
CA THR A 55 -18.83 12.06 -4.24
C THR A 55 -17.54 12.88 -4.27
N GLU A 56 -17.24 13.53 -3.15
CA GLU A 56 -16.03 14.30 -2.88
C GLU A 56 -14.72 13.48 -2.97
N LEU A 57 -14.82 12.15 -2.93
CA LEU A 57 -13.67 11.24 -3.00
C LEU A 57 -13.13 11.06 -4.42
N ILE A 58 -13.96 11.28 -5.45
CA ILE A 58 -13.57 11.11 -6.85
C ILE A 58 -12.93 12.38 -7.38
N GLY A 59 -11.73 12.24 -7.92
CA GLY A 59 -10.99 13.35 -8.49
C GLY A 59 -10.05 12.94 -9.61
N TYR A 60 -9.32 13.92 -10.13
CA TYR A 60 -8.23 13.69 -11.08
C TYR A 60 -6.90 13.64 -10.33
N TYR A 61 -6.16 12.56 -10.55
CA TYR A 61 -4.86 12.27 -9.93
C TYR A 61 -3.88 11.75 -10.99
N TYR A 62 -2.61 12.10 -10.87
CA TYR A 62 -1.59 11.55 -11.77
C TYR A 62 -1.42 10.06 -11.52
N SER A 63 -1.53 9.23 -12.56
CA SER A 63 -1.29 7.80 -12.47
C SER A 63 0.03 7.44 -13.14
N GLY A 64 0.95 6.86 -12.38
CA GLY A 64 2.20 6.32 -12.92
C GLY A 64 1.99 5.19 -13.93
N ARG A 65 0.86 4.47 -13.87
CA ARG A 65 0.49 3.43 -14.84
C ARG A 65 0.10 4.03 -16.19
N HIS A 66 -0.65 5.12 -16.20
CA HIS A 66 -1.17 5.75 -17.42
C HIS A 66 -0.31 6.91 -17.93
N HIS A 67 0.69 7.33 -17.15
CA HIS A 67 1.53 8.50 -17.41
C HIS A 67 0.75 9.80 -17.64
N ARG A 68 -0.45 9.92 -17.05
CA ARG A 68 -1.33 11.09 -17.17
C ARG A 68 -2.25 11.22 -15.96
N ALA A 69 -2.91 12.37 -15.84
CA ALA A 69 -4.02 12.53 -14.91
C ALA A 69 -5.18 11.59 -15.31
N VAL A 70 -5.66 10.81 -14.35
CA VAL A 70 -6.81 9.91 -14.50
C VAL A 70 -7.84 10.20 -13.45
N LYS A 71 -9.10 9.92 -13.78
CA LYS A 71 -10.21 9.99 -12.85
C LYS A 71 -10.19 8.77 -11.95
N GLY A 72 -10.25 8.98 -10.64
CA GLY A 72 -10.15 7.89 -9.67
C GLY A 72 -10.30 8.37 -8.23
N ILE A 73 -9.99 7.47 -7.32
CA ILE A 73 -9.94 7.71 -5.87
C ILE A 73 -8.51 7.47 -5.42
N GLN A 74 -7.93 8.41 -4.69
CA GLN A 74 -6.56 8.32 -4.21
C GLN A 74 -6.53 7.67 -2.81
N LEU A 75 -5.83 6.55 -2.69
CA LEU A 75 -5.62 5.81 -1.45
C LEU A 75 -4.19 6.04 -0.97
N ILE A 76 -4.02 6.45 0.28
CA ILE A 76 -2.73 6.50 0.99
C ILE A 76 -2.70 5.32 1.97
N THR A 77 -1.61 4.56 2.01
CA THR A 77 -1.48 3.39 2.88
C THR A 77 -0.24 3.49 3.75
N LEU A 78 -0.37 3.03 5.00
CA LEU A 78 0.74 2.60 5.83
C LEU A 78 0.80 1.07 5.86
N TYR A 79 1.90 0.52 5.38
CA TYR A 79 2.15 -0.91 5.29
C TYR A 79 3.34 -1.26 6.18
N TYR A 80 3.16 -2.18 7.13
CA TYR A 80 4.15 -2.49 8.14
C TYR A 80 4.73 -3.87 7.91
N THR A 81 6.06 -3.96 7.91
CA THR A 81 6.80 -5.22 7.90
C THR A 81 7.48 -5.39 9.25
N ASP A 82 7.12 -6.43 9.98
CA ASP A 82 7.71 -6.74 11.27
C ASP A 82 9.06 -7.45 11.15
N LEU A 83 9.74 -7.66 12.29
CA LEU A 83 11.06 -8.30 12.32
C LEU A 83 11.05 -9.78 11.92
N SER A 84 9.89 -10.43 11.86
CA SER A 84 9.73 -11.80 11.35
C SER A 84 9.46 -11.86 9.85
N GLY A 85 9.33 -10.70 9.19
CA GLY A 85 9.03 -10.59 7.76
C GLY A 85 7.54 -10.56 7.43
N LYS A 86 6.65 -10.65 8.42
CA LYS A 86 5.21 -10.50 8.21
C LYS A 86 4.89 -9.07 7.83
N SER A 87 4.17 -8.90 6.74
CA SER A 87 3.92 -7.58 6.15
C SER A 87 2.43 -7.36 5.93
N VAL A 88 1.83 -6.32 6.51
CA VAL A 88 0.38 -6.09 6.45
C VAL A 88 0.04 -4.59 6.36
N PRO A 89 -1.10 -4.20 5.75
CA PRO A 89 -1.58 -2.82 5.83
C PRO A 89 -2.10 -2.55 7.24
N ILE A 90 -1.62 -1.48 7.88
CA ILE A 90 -1.94 -1.17 9.29
C ILE A 90 -2.82 0.08 9.45
N ASN A 91 -2.84 0.95 8.44
CA ASN A 91 -3.65 2.16 8.41
C ASN A 91 -3.79 2.62 6.95
N TYR A 92 -4.89 3.29 6.61
CA TYR A 92 -5.12 3.83 5.28
C TYR A 92 -5.94 5.13 5.33
N ARG A 93 -5.85 5.95 4.28
CA ARG A 93 -6.68 7.15 4.07
C ARG A 93 -7.17 7.22 2.64
N ILE A 94 -8.45 7.53 2.49
CA ILE A 94 -9.00 7.96 1.20
C ILE A 94 -8.85 9.48 1.15
N TYR A 95 -8.12 9.97 0.16
CA TYR A 95 -7.84 11.39 0.01
C TYR A 95 -9.12 12.18 -0.27
N ASN A 96 -9.42 13.17 0.59
CA ASN A 96 -10.53 14.08 0.40
C ASN A 96 -10.03 15.51 0.23
N LYS A 97 -10.25 16.10 -0.96
CA LYS A 97 -9.81 17.48 -1.27
C LYS A 97 -10.46 18.53 -0.37
N GLN A 98 -11.67 18.27 0.12
CA GLN A 98 -12.42 19.21 0.95
C GLN A 98 -11.81 19.39 2.35
N GLU A 99 -11.01 18.43 2.82
CA GLU A 99 -10.33 18.54 4.11
C GLU A 99 -9.17 19.54 4.11
N GLY A 100 -8.78 20.07 2.93
CA GLY A 100 -7.65 20.99 2.81
C GLY A 100 -6.29 20.37 3.15
N LYS A 101 -6.23 19.04 3.30
CA LYS A 101 -5.02 18.29 3.65
C LYS A 101 -4.26 17.84 2.40
N THR A 102 -2.94 17.77 2.52
CA THR A 102 -2.08 17.14 1.51
C THR A 102 -1.85 15.66 1.86
N LYS A 103 -1.36 14.85 0.90
CA LYS A 103 -0.90 13.48 1.19
C LYS A 103 0.15 13.43 2.31
N ASN A 104 0.99 14.47 2.41
CA ASN A 104 1.97 14.59 3.48
C ASN A 104 1.33 14.85 4.85
N ASP A 105 0.19 15.54 4.91
CA ASP A 105 -0.56 15.70 6.16
C ASP A 105 -1.15 14.36 6.60
N TYR A 106 -1.83 13.66 5.69
CA TYR A 106 -2.36 12.32 5.96
C TYR A 106 -1.29 11.35 6.44
N LEU A 107 -0.13 11.28 5.76
CA LEU A 107 0.96 10.39 6.18
C LEU A 107 1.38 10.65 7.63
N ARG A 108 1.56 11.93 8.00
CA ARG A 108 1.96 12.29 9.37
C ARG A 108 0.88 11.95 10.40
N GLU A 109 -0.39 12.21 10.09
CA GLU A 109 -1.52 11.87 10.96
C GLU A 109 -1.58 10.35 11.18
N MET A 110 -1.51 9.56 10.10
CA MET A 110 -1.53 8.11 10.18
C MET A 110 -0.35 7.56 10.99
N ILE A 111 0.85 8.15 10.86
CA ILE A 111 2.01 7.77 11.68
C ILE A 111 1.76 8.09 13.16
N VAL A 112 1.24 9.28 13.49
CA VAL A 112 0.93 9.64 14.88
C VAL A 112 -0.07 8.65 15.49
N GLU A 113 -1.10 8.27 14.74
CA GLU A 113 -2.12 7.33 15.18
C GLU A 113 -1.56 5.94 15.48
N VAL A 114 -0.83 5.33 14.54
CA VAL A 114 -0.33 3.96 14.75
C VAL A 114 0.65 3.89 15.91
N LEU A 115 1.45 4.95 16.12
CA LEU A 115 2.29 5.09 17.31
C LEU A 115 1.43 5.13 18.59
N ALA A 116 0.35 5.92 18.58
CA ALA A 116 -0.57 6.00 19.71
C ALA A 116 -1.36 4.70 19.96
N TRP A 117 -1.57 3.88 18.93
CA TRP A 117 -2.21 2.56 19.03
C TRP A 117 -1.26 1.46 19.55
N GLY A 118 0.02 1.81 19.79
CA GLY A 118 1.01 0.94 20.40
C GLY A 118 2.03 0.34 19.42
N LEU A 119 2.03 0.75 18.15
CA LEU A 119 3.11 0.40 17.23
C LEU A 119 4.38 1.18 17.59
N ASN A 120 5.52 0.50 17.60
CA ASN A 120 6.83 1.08 17.84
C ASN A 120 7.81 0.69 16.71
N PRO A 121 7.61 1.21 15.48
CA PRO A 121 8.49 0.90 14.36
C PRO A 121 9.87 1.53 14.56
N LYS A 122 10.93 0.91 14.02
CA LYS A 122 12.28 1.48 14.03
C LYS A 122 12.47 2.48 12.89
N THR A 123 11.94 2.14 11.71
CA THR A 123 12.25 2.83 10.45
C THR A 123 10.99 3.12 9.66
N VAL A 124 10.95 4.25 8.96
CA VAL A 124 9.93 4.57 7.96
C VAL A 124 10.52 4.55 6.56
N THR A 125 9.83 3.95 5.58
CA THR A 125 10.23 4.02 4.17
C THR A 125 9.19 4.77 3.35
N THR A 126 9.62 5.64 2.43
CA THR A 126 8.70 6.34 1.52
C THR A 126 9.28 6.55 0.13
N ASP A 127 8.39 6.79 -0.82
CA ASP A 127 8.74 7.27 -2.14
C ASP A 127 9.30 8.71 -2.14
N THR A 128 9.57 9.25 -3.34
CA THR A 128 10.09 10.62 -3.51
C THR A 128 9.09 11.72 -3.19
N TRP A 129 7.78 11.47 -3.36
CA TRP A 129 6.74 12.46 -3.13
C TRP A 129 6.66 12.88 -1.65
N TYR A 130 6.97 11.96 -0.74
CA TYR A 130 6.96 12.19 0.71
C TYR A 130 8.27 12.79 1.26
N SER A 131 9.23 13.17 0.41
CA SER A 131 10.54 13.72 0.82
C SER A 131 10.55 15.21 1.23
N SER A 132 9.37 15.75 1.57
CA SER A 132 9.24 17.13 2.04
C SER A 132 10.07 17.36 3.31
N GLN A 133 10.67 18.55 3.46
CA GLN A 133 11.46 18.88 4.64
C GLN A 133 10.64 18.74 5.95
N LYS A 134 9.35 19.07 5.89
CA LYS A 134 8.41 18.92 7.01
C LYS A 134 8.26 17.44 7.42
N ASN A 135 8.19 16.50 6.48
CA ASN A 135 8.17 15.06 6.80
C ASN A 135 9.48 14.60 7.40
N LEU A 136 10.62 14.94 6.79
CA LEU A 136 11.92 14.47 7.29
C LEU A 136 12.16 14.92 8.73
N LYS A 137 11.85 16.19 9.04
CA LYS A 137 11.91 16.72 10.41
C LYS A 137 10.92 16.00 11.33
N PHE A 138 9.67 15.83 10.90
CA PHE A 138 8.67 15.11 11.68
C PHE A 138 9.12 13.68 12.05
N LEU A 139 9.67 12.92 11.10
CA LEU A 139 10.17 11.56 11.35
C LEU A 139 11.33 11.58 12.36
N LYS A 140 12.26 12.51 12.19
CA LYS A 140 13.37 12.72 13.13
C LYS A 140 12.85 13.08 14.54
N ASP A 141 11.88 13.97 14.65
CA ASP A 141 11.30 14.40 15.93
C ASP A 141 10.56 13.27 16.64
N LYS A 142 10.04 12.29 15.89
CA LYS A 142 9.46 11.05 16.42
C LYS A 142 10.50 9.99 16.79
N GLY A 143 11.79 10.27 16.60
CA GLY A 143 12.86 9.31 16.86
C GLY A 143 12.86 8.14 15.89
N LEU A 144 12.33 8.31 14.68
CA LEU A 144 12.26 7.27 13.67
C LEU A 144 13.44 7.39 12.69
N GLY A 145 14.07 6.26 12.39
CA GLY A 145 14.94 6.15 11.21
C GLY A 145 14.12 6.27 9.93
N PHE A 146 14.75 6.62 8.81
CA PHE A 146 14.04 6.58 7.54
C PHE A 146 14.91 6.24 6.34
N LEU A 147 14.26 5.65 5.32
CA LEU A 147 14.74 5.59 3.95
C LEU A 147 13.70 6.27 3.04
N THR A 148 14.09 7.35 2.37
CA THR A 148 13.18 8.12 1.52
C THR A 148 13.82 8.37 0.17
N GLY A 149 13.07 8.14 -0.91
CA GLY A 149 13.48 8.60 -2.25
C GLY A 149 13.59 10.12 -2.29
N ILE A 150 14.52 10.67 -3.06
CA ILE A 150 14.65 12.12 -3.24
C ILE A 150 14.76 12.50 -4.71
N ALA A 151 14.25 13.69 -5.04
CA ALA A 151 14.36 14.22 -6.39
C ALA A 151 15.83 14.49 -6.74
N LYS A 152 16.19 14.28 -8.01
CA LYS A 152 17.55 14.46 -8.53
C LYS A 152 18.15 15.86 -8.31
N ASN A 153 17.29 16.87 -8.17
CA ASN A 153 17.65 18.26 -7.90
C ASN A 153 17.68 18.62 -6.40
N ARG A 154 17.55 17.64 -5.50
CA ARG A 154 17.62 17.88 -4.05
C ARG A 154 19.01 18.43 -3.68
N SER A 155 19.03 19.45 -2.83
CA SER A 155 20.26 20.17 -2.45
C SER A 155 21.02 19.48 -1.31
N CYS A 156 22.24 19.04 -1.60
CA CYS A 156 23.14 18.31 -0.71
C CYS A 156 24.55 18.92 -0.73
N SER A 157 25.34 18.70 0.32
CA SER A 157 26.72 19.16 0.44
C SER A 157 27.59 18.13 1.16
N VAL A 158 28.78 17.82 0.67
CA VAL A 158 29.70 16.87 1.33
C VAL A 158 30.39 17.51 2.54
N ASP A 159 30.73 18.80 2.45
CA ASP A 159 31.46 19.55 3.49
C ASP A 159 30.53 20.40 4.39
N GLY A 160 29.23 20.40 4.12
CA GLY A 160 28.23 21.18 4.84
C GLY A 160 28.17 22.66 4.44
N LYS A 161 28.96 23.09 3.46
CA LYS A 161 29.08 24.49 3.01
C LYS A 161 28.70 24.64 1.55
N ASN A 162 29.28 23.81 0.68
CA ASN A 162 29.12 23.88 -0.76
C ASN A 162 27.96 22.99 -1.20
N PHE A 163 26.79 23.59 -1.38
CA PHE A 163 25.56 22.87 -1.77
C PHE A 163 25.41 22.77 -3.27
N THR A 164 25.16 21.55 -3.76
CA THR A 164 24.84 21.24 -5.15
C THR A 164 23.65 20.29 -5.22
N GLN A 165 23.19 19.97 -6.42
CA GLN A 165 22.13 18.96 -6.61
C GLN A 165 22.70 17.56 -6.42
N VAL A 166 21.94 16.65 -5.81
CA VAL A 166 22.38 15.27 -5.55
C VAL A 166 22.83 14.54 -6.82
N GLN A 167 22.23 14.86 -7.97
CA GLN A 167 22.63 14.27 -9.26
C GLN A 167 24.05 14.63 -9.71
N ASN A 168 24.61 15.71 -9.19
CA ASN A 168 25.97 16.18 -9.51
C ASN A 168 27.03 15.56 -8.59
N LEU A 169 26.62 14.77 -7.59
CA LEU A 169 27.54 14.13 -6.65
C LEU A 169 27.98 12.76 -7.18
N GLU A 170 29.25 12.46 -6.99
CA GLU A 170 29.78 11.11 -7.18
C GLU A 170 29.44 10.27 -5.94
N ILE A 171 28.48 9.35 -6.09
CA ILE A 171 27.97 8.53 -5.00
C ILE A 171 28.51 7.10 -5.18
N PRO A 172 29.43 6.62 -4.32
CA PRO A 172 29.94 5.26 -4.36
C PRO A 172 28.86 4.25 -3.93
N GLU A 173 29.07 2.96 -4.22
CA GLU A 173 28.09 1.92 -3.89
C GLU A 173 27.81 1.81 -2.39
N VAL A 174 28.83 2.04 -1.56
CA VAL A 174 28.75 2.06 -0.09
C VAL A 174 27.95 3.24 0.47
N GLY A 175 27.49 4.15 -0.40
CA GLY A 175 26.77 5.37 -0.03
C GLY A 175 27.70 6.53 0.31
N LEU A 176 27.15 7.75 0.27
CA LEU A 176 27.88 8.99 0.53
C LEU A 176 27.26 9.75 1.71
N MET A 177 28.08 10.08 2.70
CA MET A 177 27.67 10.99 3.78
C MET A 177 27.60 12.42 3.25
N VAL A 178 26.45 13.07 3.45
CA VAL A 178 26.23 14.47 3.04
C VAL A 178 25.38 15.20 4.06
N TYR A 179 25.44 16.52 4.02
CA TYR A 179 24.50 17.42 4.64
C TYR A 179 23.36 17.73 3.67
N LEU A 180 22.14 17.36 4.06
CA LEU A 180 20.92 17.77 3.37
C LEU A 180 20.51 19.16 3.82
N LYS A 181 20.28 20.06 2.84
CA LYS A 181 19.97 21.48 3.12
C LYS A 181 18.76 21.60 4.06
N ASN A 182 18.92 22.40 5.12
CA ASN A 182 17.93 22.67 6.17
C ASN A 182 17.43 21.43 6.94
N PHE A 183 18.18 20.31 6.93
CA PHE A 183 17.87 19.12 7.72
C PHE A 183 19.05 18.68 8.58
N GLY A 184 20.21 18.39 7.98
CA GLY A 184 21.37 17.83 8.67
C GLY A 184 22.00 16.68 7.90
N GLN A 185 22.85 15.90 8.58
CA GLN A 185 23.55 14.77 7.98
C GLN A 185 22.59 13.62 7.61
N VAL A 186 22.82 13.03 6.45
CA VAL A 186 22.16 11.83 5.92
C VAL A 186 23.18 11.01 5.13
N LYS A 187 22.89 9.73 4.90
CA LYS A 187 23.65 8.90 3.96
C LYS A 187 22.86 8.75 2.66
N VAL A 188 23.46 9.15 1.54
CA VAL A 188 22.83 9.08 0.21
C VAL A 188 23.24 7.79 -0.48
N PHE A 189 22.26 7.10 -1.06
CA PHE A 189 22.47 5.97 -1.95
C PHE A 189 21.91 6.26 -3.35
N ARG A 190 22.57 5.67 -4.35
CA ARG A 190 22.14 5.71 -5.75
C ARG A 190 21.78 4.29 -6.22
N LYS A 191 20.70 4.19 -6.99
CA LYS A 191 20.28 2.95 -7.68
C LYS A 191 20.09 3.25 -9.17
N SER A 192 20.74 2.46 -10.02
CA SER A 192 20.56 2.47 -11.47
C SER A 192 19.39 1.58 -11.88
N PHE A 193 18.66 2.00 -12.91
CA PHE A 193 17.58 1.23 -13.54
C PHE A 193 17.93 0.97 -15.01
N LYS A 194 17.19 0.05 -15.67
CA LYS A 194 17.48 -0.51 -17.01
C LYS A 194 17.73 0.53 -18.14
N ASN A 195 17.36 1.80 -17.95
CA ASN A 195 17.52 2.88 -18.94
C ASN A 195 18.49 3.97 -18.48
N GLU A 196 19.51 3.62 -17.68
CA GLU A 196 20.48 4.57 -17.09
C GLU A 196 19.82 5.69 -16.25
N THR A 197 18.57 5.48 -15.84
CA THR A 197 17.88 6.40 -14.95
C THR A 197 18.33 6.12 -13.53
N TYR A 198 18.88 7.15 -12.88
CA TYR A 198 19.27 7.09 -11.49
C TYR A 198 18.12 7.51 -10.59
N ARG A 199 17.85 6.71 -9.56
CA ARG A 199 17.09 7.16 -8.39
C ARG A 199 18.02 7.33 -7.20
N TYR A 200 17.71 8.34 -6.41
CA TYR A 200 18.49 8.74 -5.26
C TYR A 200 17.65 8.53 -4.01
N TYR A 201 18.27 8.03 -2.95
CA TYR A 201 17.63 7.76 -1.68
C TYR A 201 18.49 8.35 -0.57
N ILE A 202 17.84 8.84 0.48
CA ILE A 202 18.50 9.24 1.73
C ILE A 202 18.13 8.28 2.83
N MET A 203 19.10 7.95 3.66
CA MET A 203 18.93 7.23 4.91
C MET A 203 19.30 8.13 6.09
N TYR A 204 18.55 7.98 7.18
CA TYR A 204 18.78 8.64 8.45
C TYR A 204 18.55 7.67 9.59
N SER A 205 19.38 7.77 10.64
CA SER A 205 19.20 7.06 11.90
C SER A 205 19.18 8.06 13.06
N PRO A 206 18.27 7.90 14.04
CA PRO A 206 18.26 8.70 15.26
C PRO A 206 19.39 8.30 16.23
N GLU A 207 19.94 7.09 16.09
CA GLU A 207 21.03 6.59 16.92
C GLU A 207 22.35 7.31 16.57
N LYS A 208 23.08 7.74 17.61
CA LYS A 208 24.38 8.39 17.43
C LYS A 208 25.35 7.42 16.74
N ASP A 209 26.10 7.92 15.77
CA ASP A 209 27.13 7.20 15.01
C ASP A 209 26.66 6.02 14.13
N ALA A 210 25.40 5.58 14.26
CA ALA A 210 24.80 4.55 13.42
C ALA A 210 24.72 4.96 11.94
N LEU A 211 24.58 6.26 11.66
CA LEU A 211 24.47 6.77 10.29
C LEU A 211 25.70 6.44 9.43
N SER A 212 26.90 6.45 10.01
CA SER A 212 28.14 6.08 9.30
C SER A 212 28.21 4.58 9.01
N SER A 213 27.68 3.74 9.88
CA SER A 213 27.73 2.28 9.75
C SER A 213 26.69 1.70 8.79
N ILE A 214 25.65 2.46 8.41
CA ILE A 214 24.66 2.03 7.41
C ILE A 214 25.39 1.64 6.12
N ASP A 215 25.31 0.38 5.73
CA ASP A 215 25.99 -0.12 4.55
C ASP A 215 25.03 -0.31 3.35
N ARG A 216 25.56 -0.90 2.28
CA ARG A 216 24.78 -1.18 1.08
C ARG A 216 23.74 -2.28 1.29
N ALA A 217 24.00 -3.22 2.20
CA ALA A 217 23.07 -4.33 2.48
C ALA A 217 21.84 -3.81 3.21
N GLU A 218 22.01 -2.96 4.23
CA GLU A 218 20.88 -2.33 4.94
C GLU A 218 20.03 -1.46 4.01
N PHE A 219 20.67 -0.70 3.10
CA PHE A 219 19.95 0.02 2.05
C PHE A 219 19.12 -0.92 1.14
N GLN A 220 19.70 -2.05 0.72
CA GLN A 220 19.01 -3.01 -0.14
C GLN A 220 17.84 -3.69 0.57
N GLU A 221 18.01 -4.03 1.84
CA GLU A 221 16.97 -4.63 2.69
C GLU A 221 15.78 -3.68 2.83
N LEU A 222 15.99 -2.45 3.27
CA LEU A 222 14.91 -1.46 3.42
C LEU A 222 14.27 -1.11 2.07
N HIS A 223 15.04 -1.09 0.98
CA HIS A 223 14.50 -0.91 -0.37
C HIS A 223 13.59 -2.08 -0.78
N SER A 224 13.99 -3.31 -0.46
CA SER A 224 13.20 -4.53 -0.69
C SER A 224 11.93 -4.55 0.15
N ILE A 225 12.01 -4.18 1.43
CA ILE A 225 10.84 -4.05 2.31
C ILE A 225 9.85 -3.02 1.76
N HIS A 226 10.34 -1.85 1.32
CA HIS A 226 9.48 -0.82 0.73
C HIS A 226 8.74 -1.34 -0.52
N TRP A 227 9.38 -2.17 -1.35
CA TRP A 227 8.73 -2.78 -2.52
C TRP A 227 7.48 -3.61 -2.16
N GLY A 228 7.37 -4.08 -0.92
CA GLY A 228 6.19 -4.77 -0.39
C GLY A 228 4.90 -3.95 -0.55
N ILE A 229 4.93 -2.63 -0.31
CA ILE A 229 3.73 -1.78 -0.45
C ILE A 229 3.28 -1.65 -1.92
N GLU A 230 4.22 -1.65 -2.87
CA GLU A 230 3.91 -1.64 -4.30
C GLU A 230 3.25 -2.96 -4.74
N CYS A 231 3.73 -4.08 -4.21
CA CYS A 231 3.12 -5.39 -4.40
C CYS A 231 1.71 -5.46 -3.81
N TYR A 232 1.52 -4.93 -2.60
CA TYR A 232 0.21 -4.78 -1.96
C TYR A 232 -0.75 -3.96 -2.83
N HIS A 233 -0.34 -2.76 -3.29
CA HIS A 233 -1.16 -1.91 -4.15
C HIS A 233 -1.57 -2.60 -5.46
N ARG A 234 -0.72 -3.47 -6.00
CA ARG A 234 -1.05 -4.30 -7.16
C ARG A 234 -2.08 -5.38 -6.79
N ALA A 235 -1.87 -6.06 -5.67
CA ALA A 235 -2.71 -7.16 -5.22
C ALA A 235 -4.13 -6.70 -4.87
N ILE A 236 -4.32 -5.57 -4.16
CA ILE A 236 -5.68 -5.08 -3.84
C ILE A 236 -6.51 -4.77 -5.09
N LYS A 237 -5.86 -4.36 -6.20
CA LYS A 237 -6.51 -4.10 -7.49
C LYS A 237 -6.80 -5.38 -8.25
N GLN A 238 -5.80 -6.25 -8.39
CA GLN A 238 -5.90 -7.42 -9.25
C GLN A 238 -6.63 -8.59 -8.58
N VAL A 239 -6.47 -8.72 -7.26
CA VAL A 239 -6.92 -9.87 -6.46
C VAL A 239 -8.16 -9.51 -5.63
N CYS A 240 -8.16 -8.36 -4.95
CA CYS A 240 -9.19 -8.03 -3.95
C CYS A 240 -10.30 -7.09 -4.45
N GLY A 241 -10.30 -6.77 -5.74
CA GLY A 241 -11.41 -6.06 -6.40
C GLY A 241 -11.69 -4.65 -5.87
N ILE A 242 -10.69 -3.95 -5.33
CA ILE A 242 -10.90 -2.59 -4.77
C ILE A 242 -11.43 -1.59 -5.81
N ASP A 243 -11.17 -1.83 -7.10
CA ASP A 243 -11.62 -1.00 -8.21
C ASP A 243 -12.95 -1.45 -8.84
N ARG A 244 -13.52 -2.60 -8.43
CA ARG A 244 -14.67 -3.23 -9.10
C ARG A 244 -16.06 -2.80 -8.62
N PHE A 245 -16.14 -1.98 -7.58
CA PHE A 245 -17.43 -1.52 -7.07
C PHE A 245 -18.14 -0.51 -7.98
N MET A 246 -19.47 -0.51 -7.90
CA MET A 246 -20.37 0.42 -8.60
C MET A 246 -21.15 1.34 -7.66
N VAL A 247 -20.97 1.19 -6.34
CA VAL A 247 -21.60 2.07 -5.33
C VAL A 247 -21.13 3.51 -5.47
N ARG A 248 -21.99 4.44 -5.01
CA ARG A 248 -21.88 5.88 -5.32
C ARG A 248 -21.84 6.78 -4.08
N THR A 249 -22.25 6.28 -2.92
CA THR A 249 -22.20 7.07 -1.68
C THR A 249 -20.83 6.94 -1.01
N THR A 250 -20.41 7.99 -0.32
CA THR A 250 -19.12 8.05 0.39
C THR A 250 -18.98 6.89 1.38
N GLU A 251 -20.04 6.58 2.13
CA GLU A 251 -20.08 5.52 3.14
C GLU A 251 -19.86 4.15 2.49
N ALA A 252 -20.62 3.83 1.45
CA ALA A 252 -20.49 2.56 0.75
C ALA A 252 -19.12 2.39 0.09
N ILE A 253 -18.54 3.47 -0.43
CA ILE A 253 -17.19 3.46 -0.99
C ILE A 253 -16.16 3.17 0.12
N LYS A 254 -16.24 3.86 1.26
CA LYS A 254 -15.34 3.61 2.40
C LYS A 254 -15.42 2.17 2.88
N THR A 255 -16.63 1.64 3.04
CA THR A 255 -16.84 0.25 3.47
C THR A 255 -16.34 -0.76 2.44
N HIS A 256 -16.49 -0.48 1.14
CA HIS A 256 -15.89 -1.32 0.09
C HIS A 256 -14.36 -1.30 0.15
N PHE A 257 -13.74 -0.13 0.31
CA PHE A 257 -12.29 -0.02 0.46
C PHE A 257 -11.79 -0.80 1.66
N PHE A 258 -12.41 -0.62 2.83
CA PHE A 258 -12.10 -1.41 4.03
C PHE A 258 -12.18 -2.91 3.74
N SER A 259 -13.28 -3.37 3.14
CA SER A 259 -13.51 -4.79 2.83
C SER A 259 -12.43 -5.36 1.91
N SER A 260 -12.02 -4.63 0.87
CA SER A 260 -10.97 -5.06 -0.05
C SER A 260 -9.58 -5.08 0.61
N ILE A 261 -9.27 -4.11 1.48
CA ILE A 261 -8.00 -4.07 2.23
C ILE A 261 -7.95 -5.22 3.24
N ARG A 262 -9.06 -5.46 3.94
CA ARG A 262 -9.22 -6.59 4.86
C ARG A 262 -9.08 -7.93 4.13
N ALA A 263 -9.68 -8.08 2.94
CA ALA A 263 -9.52 -9.28 2.12
C ALA A 263 -8.05 -9.56 1.78
N PHE A 264 -7.29 -8.54 1.36
CA PHE A 264 -5.84 -8.69 1.16
C PHE A 264 -5.14 -9.12 2.44
N THR A 265 -5.47 -8.46 3.56
CA THR A 265 -4.84 -8.73 4.85
C THR A 265 -5.00 -10.20 5.26
N GLN A 266 -6.20 -10.76 5.08
CA GLN A 266 -6.45 -12.18 5.36
C GLN A 266 -5.68 -13.12 4.42
N LEU A 267 -5.62 -12.80 3.12
CA LEU A 267 -4.79 -13.55 2.17
C LEU A 267 -3.31 -13.50 2.54
N GLU A 268 -2.84 -12.37 3.06
CA GLU A 268 -1.44 -12.21 3.44
C GLU A 268 -1.09 -12.91 4.75
N LEU A 269 -2.00 -12.93 5.72
CA LEU A 269 -1.87 -13.76 6.91
C LEU A 269 -1.80 -15.24 6.55
N MET A 270 -2.74 -15.73 5.72
CA MET A 270 -2.73 -17.11 5.21
C MET A 270 -1.42 -17.46 4.49
N ARG A 271 -0.87 -16.52 3.69
CA ARG A 271 0.42 -16.75 3.02
C ARG A 271 1.57 -16.79 4.03
N SER A 272 1.57 -15.92 5.03
CA SER A 272 2.59 -15.88 6.08
C SER A 272 2.56 -17.11 7.00
N GLU A 273 1.42 -17.77 7.08
CA GLU A 273 1.19 -19.02 7.82
C GLU A 273 1.34 -20.27 6.93
N GLU A 274 1.83 -20.10 5.70
CA GLU A 274 2.03 -21.19 4.72
C GLU A 274 0.75 -21.96 4.35
N LEU A 275 -0.43 -21.40 4.62
CA LEU A 275 -1.71 -21.98 4.23
C LEU A 275 -1.96 -21.83 2.72
N ILE A 276 -1.41 -20.78 2.11
CA ILE A 276 -1.41 -20.56 0.67
C ILE A 276 -0.03 -20.09 0.21
N GLU A 277 0.39 -20.51 -0.98
CA GLU A 277 1.69 -20.08 -1.50
C GLU A 277 1.62 -18.69 -2.17
N ASN A 278 0.52 -18.41 -2.88
CA ASN A 278 0.42 -17.23 -3.73
C ASN A 278 -1.02 -16.72 -3.87
N TRP A 279 -1.25 -15.44 -3.52
CA TRP A 279 -2.58 -14.82 -3.59
C TRP A 279 -3.16 -14.82 -5.01
N TYR A 280 -2.33 -14.63 -6.04
CA TYR A 280 -2.75 -14.60 -7.45
C TYR A 280 -3.18 -15.98 -7.94
N GLU A 281 -2.47 -17.02 -7.53
CA GLU A 281 -2.83 -18.39 -7.88
C GLU A 281 -4.17 -18.78 -7.27
N LEU A 282 -4.36 -18.50 -5.98
CA LEU A 282 -5.64 -18.77 -5.32
C LEU A 282 -6.80 -18.08 -6.04
N GLN A 283 -6.66 -16.78 -6.34
CA GLN A 283 -7.70 -16.03 -7.04
C GLN A 283 -7.97 -16.55 -8.45
N ARG A 284 -6.92 -16.93 -9.18
CA ARG A 284 -7.05 -17.51 -10.52
C ARG A 284 -7.81 -18.84 -10.45
N ASN A 285 -7.43 -19.72 -9.53
CA ASN A 285 -8.03 -21.05 -9.40
C ASN A 285 -9.51 -20.94 -9.00
N LEU A 286 -9.85 -20.08 -8.04
CA LEU A 286 -11.23 -19.79 -7.67
C LEU A 286 -12.04 -19.23 -8.86
N SER A 287 -11.46 -18.30 -9.63
CA SER A 287 -12.15 -17.70 -10.79
C SER A 287 -12.39 -18.72 -11.91
N LEU A 288 -11.40 -19.57 -12.19
CA LEU A 288 -11.52 -20.63 -13.20
C LEU A 288 -12.56 -21.66 -12.80
N GLN A 289 -12.64 -22.02 -11.51
CA GLN A 289 -13.66 -22.92 -11.00
C GLN A 289 -15.06 -22.33 -11.19
N VAL A 290 -15.30 -21.09 -10.75
CA VAL A 290 -16.60 -20.43 -10.91
C VAL A 290 -17.01 -20.32 -12.38
N ALA A 291 -16.08 -19.92 -13.27
CA ALA A 291 -16.36 -19.84 -14.69
C ALA A 291 -16.69 -21.21 -15.30
N ARG A 292 -15.95 -22.26 -14.91
CA ARG A 292 -16.21 -23.63 -15.34
C ARG A 292 -17.59 -24.10 -14.90
N ASP A 293 -17.92 -23.92 -13.62
CA ASP A 293 -19.18 -24.38 -13.05
C ASP A 293 -20.37 -23.67 -13.70
N PHE A 294 -20.27 -22.35 -13.92
CA PHE A 294 -21.27 -21.57 -14.65
C PHE A 294 -21.49 -22.07 -16.09
N ILE A 295 -20.41 -22.32 -16.84
CA ILE A 295 -20.48 -22.84 -18.21
C ILE A 295 -21.15 -24.22 -18.22
N LEU A 296 -20.77 -25.10 -17.30
CA LEU A 296 -21.33 -26.45 -17.22
C LEU A 296 -22.82 -26.43 -16.84
N GLU A 297 -23.23 -25.57 -15.92
CA GLU A 297 -24.64 -25.38 -15.53
C GLU A 297 -25.47 -24.89 -16.73
N HIS A 298 -25.02 -23.83 -17.41
CA HIS A 298 -25.72 -23.29 -18.58
C HIS A 298 -25.77 -24.25 -19.77
N LEU A 299 -24.73 -25.09 -19.95
CA LEU A 299 -24.75 -26.14 -20.96
C LEU A 299 -25.76 -27.23 -20.63
N LYS A 300 -25.89 -27.63 -19.36
CA LYS A 300 -26.90 -28.61 -18.92
C LYS A 300 -28.32 -28.08 -19.14
N GLU A 301 -28.57 -26.81 -18.81
CA GLU A 301 -29.85 -26.14 -19.05
C GLU A 301 -30.18 -26.07 -20.55
N LYS A 302 -29.23 -25.65 -21.40
CA LYS A 302 -29.43 -25.57 -22.86
C LYS A 302 -29.61 -26.92 -23.55
N LEU A 303 -28.96 -27.97 -23.05
CA LEU A 303 -29.04 -29.30 -23.64
C LEU A 303 -30.24 -30.11 -23.13
N GLY A 304 -31.08 -29.56 -22.25
CA GLY A 304 -32.26 -30.24 -21.73
C GLY A 304 -31.96 -31.54 -20.98
N LEU A 305 -30.73 -31.69 -20.47
CA LEU A 305 -30.32 -32.87 -19.70
C LEU A 305 -30.86 -32.76 -18.28
N SER A 306 -32.19 -32.78 -18.13
CA SER A 306 -32.81 -33.15 -16.86
C SER A 306 -32.49 -34.61 -16.62
N THR A 307 -31.73 -34.91 -15.57
CA THR A 307 -31.62 -36.26 -15.04
C THR A 307 -33.01 -36.68 -14.54
N HIS A 308 -33.84 -37.22 -15.42
CA HIS A 308 -34.93 -38.09 -15.01
C HIS A 308 -34.28 -39.38 -14.52
N SER A 309 -34.08 -39.47 -13.20
CA SER A 309 -33.97 -40.75 -12.53
C SER A 309 -35.25 -41.53 -12.86
N TRP A 310 -35.14 -42.49 -13.76
CA TRP A 310 -36.18 -43.50 -13.93
C TRP A 310 -36.22 -44.34 -12.65
N SER A 311 -37.08 -43.94 -11.72
CA SER A 311 -37.65 -44.84 -10.74
C SER A 311 -38.76 -45.65 -11.39
N SER A 312 -38.49 -46.91 -11.66
CA SER A 312 -39.46 -48.00 -11.79
C SER A 312 -38.83 -49.15 -11.00
N VAL A 313 -39.19 -49.41 -9.73
CA VAL A 313 -40.45 -50.00 -9.26
C VAL A 313 -40.89 -51.18 -10.14
N ASN A 314 -40.38 -52.35 -9.74
CA ASN A 314 -40.93 -53.72 -9.82
C ASN A 314 -41.72 -54.16 -11.07
N ALA A 315 -41.18 -55.19 -11.73
CA ALA A 315 -41.84 -56.49 -11.91
C ALA A 315 -40.77 -57.59 -11.91
#